data_AF-A0A661E1K3-F1
#
_entry.id   AF-A0A661E1K3-F1
#
_cell.length_a   1.000
_cell.length_b   1.000
_cell.length_c   1.000
_cell.angle_alpha   90.00
_cell.angle_beta   90.00
_cell.angle_gamma   90.00
#
_symmetry.space_group_name_H-M   'P 1'
#
loop_
_entity.id
_entity.type
_entity.pdbx_description
1 polymer ?
#
loop_
_entity_poly.entity_id
_entity_poly.type
_entity_poly.pdbx_seq_one_letter_code
_entity_poly.pdbx_strand_id
1 'polypeptide(L)'
;KLLQQAIPQINTSYDRQFHRLPSSENHQINLANGISSIHDCLSYNNLEQTDTWIIHNQSSAGMMLSREVDDCHQLNIGDFIGVFIPQMPPSLAIMRWLCTNNHGTTEIGIEIYPGLPIAITARSEGGSEIIQGLLLPEDRNIRQPSYLIVEKGGYSTNRILHITEGENGYTISATSLIDNTFNYEQFRFKIHDGTKHKIAQSQNKQI
;
A
#
# COMPACT_ATOMS: atom_id res chain seq x y z
N LYS A 1 -25.31 -41.59 6.67
CA LYS A 1 -23.96 -41.03 6.47
C LYS A 1 -24.04 -40.03 5.33
N LEU A 2 -24.24 -38.74 5.64
CA LEU A 2 -24.71 -37.69 4.72
C LEU A 2 -23.74 -36.49 4.72
N LEU A 3 -22.43 -36.77 4.65
CA LEU A 3 -21.38 -35.75 4.80
C LEU A 3 -20.23 -35.97 3.81
N GLN A 4 -20.56 -36.31 2.55
CA GLN A 4 -19.56 -36.48 1.48
C GLN A 4 -19.96 -35.83 0.15
N GLN A 5 -21.03 -35.03 0.07
CA GLN A 5 -21.53 -34.50 -1.21
C GLN A 5 -21.60 -32.97 -1.31
N ALA A 6 -20.71 -32.24 -0.63
CA ALA A 6 -20.76 -30.77 -0.73
C ALA A 6 -19.43 -30.03 -0.65
N ILE A 7 -18.31 -30.52 -1.22
CA ILE A 7 -17.17 -29.61 -1.51
C ILE A 7 -16.41 -30.07 -2.78
N PRO A 8 -16.67 -29.49 -3.96
CA PRO A 8 -15.95 -29.86 -5.19
C PRO A 8 -14.53 -29.29 -5.32
N GLN A 9 -14.00 -28.52 -4.36
CA GLN A 9 -12.73 -27.80 -4.54
C GLN A 9 -11.95 -27.56 -3.23
N ILE A 10 -11.80 -28.55 -2.33
CA ILE A 10 -10.61 -28.54 -1.46
C ILE A 10 -9.43 -28.99 -2.32
N ASN A 11 -9.05 -28.14 -3.26
CA ASN A 11 -7.82 -28.30 -4.01
C ASN A 11 -6.71 -27.69 -3.14
N THR A 12 -6.20 -28.47 -2.19
CA THR A 12 -5.12 -28.07 -1.27
C THR A 12 -3.74 -28.09 -1.91
N SER A 13 -3.63 -28.26 -3.23
CA SER A 13 -2.40 -27.94 -3.95
C SER A 13 -2.29 -26.42 -4.08
N TYR A 14 -1.92 -25.75 -2.98
CA TYR A 14 -1.48 -24.36 -3.03
C TYR A 14 -0.10 -24.33 -3.70
N ASP A 15 -0.09 -24.44 -5.02
CA ASP A 15 1.13 -24.30 -5.79
C ASP A 15 1.44 -22.82 -5.97
N ARG A 16 2.67 -22.43 -5.61
CA ARG A 16 3.13 -21.06 -5.78
C ARG A 16 3.13 -20.70 -7.26
N GLN A 17 2.45 -19.61 -7.62
CA GLN A 17 2.41 -19.10 -8.98
C GLN A 17 3.73 -18.47 -9.42
N PHE A 18 4.50 -17.92 -8.48
CA PHE A 18 5.77 -17.25 -8.75
C PHE A 18 6.94 -18.02 -8.15
N HIS A 19 7.98 -18.24 -8.97
CA HIS A 19 9.26 -18.76 -8.50
C HIS A 19 9.90 -17.75 -7.54
N ARG A 20 10.42 -18.23 -6.41
CA ARG A 20 11.09 -17.38 -5.42
C ARG A 20 12.59 -17.60 -5.47
N LEU A 21 13.32 -16.49 -5.51
CA LEU A 21 14.76 -16.47 -5.37
C LEU A 21 15.11 -16.29 -3.89
N PRO A 22 15.97 -17.14 -3.31
CA PRO A 22 16.51 -16.90 -1.98
C PRO A 22 17.36 -15.62 -1.99
N SER A 23 17.36 -14.90 -0.89
CA SER A 23 18.34 -13.82 -0.71
C SER A 23 19.67 -14.45 -0.33
N SER A 24 20.72 -14.23 -1.13
CA SER A 24 22.07 -14.74 -0.86
C SER A 24 22.83 -13.90 0.18
N GLU A 25 22.33 -12.70 0.47
CA GLU A 25 22.89 -11.74 1.41
C GLU A 25 21.82 -11.31 2.42
N ASN A 26 22.22 -10.85 3.61
CA ASN A 26 21.34 -10.21 4.60
C ASN A 26 20.88 -8.84 4.07
N HIS A 27 20.15 -8.83 2.96
CA HIS A 27 19.68 -7.63 2.31
C HIS A 27 18.62 -6.99 3.20
N GLN A 28 18.88 -5.75 3.59
CA GLN A 28 18.00 -4.99 4.47
C GLN A 28 17.16 -4.02 3.66
N ILE A 29 15.88 -3.92 4.03
CA ILE A 29 14.94 -2.95 3.48
C ILE A 29 14.22 -2.25 4.61
N ASN A 30 13.67 -1.08 4.32
CA ASN A 30 12.88 -0.31 5.28
C ASN A 30 11.39 -0.43 4.95
N LEU A 31 10.59 -0.72 5.97
CA LEU A 31 9.14 -0.83 5.85
C LEU A 31 8.46 0.24 6.72
N ALA A 32 7.52 0.97 6.13
CA ALA A 32 6.60 1.84 6.87
C ALA A 32 5.25 1.12 7.04
N ASN A 33 4.77 0.98 8.28
CA ASN A 33 3.50 0.31 8.56
C ASN A 33 2.37 1.34 8.70
N GLY A 34 1.29 1.18 7.93
CA GLY A 34 0.12 2.05 8.00
C GLY A 34 0.23 3.34 7.17
N ILE A 35 -0.93 3.94 6.87
CA ILE A 35 -1.05 5.04 5.90
C ILE A 35 -0.26 6.28 6.34
N SER A 36 -0.31 6.64 7.63
CA SER A 36 0.39 7.82 8.16
C SER A 36 1.91 7.72 7.99
N SER A 37 2.53 6.60 8.39
CA SER A 37 3.98 6.42 8.25
C SER A 37 4.42 6.36 6.78
N ILE A 38 3.62 5.72 5.91
CA ILE A 38 3.90 5.71 4.46
C ILE A 38 3.83 7.13 3.90
N HIS A 39 2.78 7.88 4.25
CA HIS A 39 2.57 9.26 3.82
C HIS A 39 3.78 10.14 4.20
N ASP A 40 4.25 10.05 5.44
CA ASP A 40 5.36 10.87 5.93
C ASP A 40 6.68 10.51 5.23
N CYS A 41 6.93 9.21 5.04
CA CYS A 41 8.12 8.77 4.30
C CYS A 41 8.14 9.31 2.87
N LEU A 42 7.00 9.27 2.17
CA LEU A 42 6.86 9.78 0.80
C LEU A 42 6.91 11.32 0.73
N SER A 43 6.34 12.01 1.72
CA SER A 43 6.26 13.47 1.74
C SER A 43 7.59 14.14 2.06
N TYR A 44 8.36 13.55 2.97
CA TYR A 44 9.58 14.15 3.50
C TYR A 44 10.86 13.44 3.04
N ASN A 45 10.74 12.35 2.27
CA ASN A 45 11.86 11.49 1.89
C ASN A 45 12.72 11.09 3.11
N ASN A 46 12.04 10.77 4.21
CA ASN A 46 12.61 10.45 5.50
C ASN A 46 12.15 9.05 5.92
N LEU A 47 13.07 8.22 6.42
CA LEU A 47 12.78 6.84 6.83
C LEU A 47 12.73 6.66 8.36
N GLU A 48 12.62 7.75 9.13
CA GLU A 48 12.54 7.70 10.60
C GLU A 48 11.33 6.91 11.13
N GLN A 49 10.22 6.87 10.40
CA GLN A 49 9.04 6.06 10.75
C GLN A 49 9.05 4.67 10.08
N THR A 50 10.25 4.14 9.82
CA THR A 50 10.40 2.82 9.23
C THR A 50 11.15 1.89 10.15
N ASP A 51 10.83 0.62 9.96
CA ASP A 51 11.50 -0.50 10.57
C ASP A 51 12.41 -1.16 9.54
N THR A 52 13.60 -1.56 9.94
CA THR A 52 14.52 -2.33 9.09
C THR A 52 14.19 -3.82 9.16
N TRP A 53 14.09 -4.47 8.00
CA TRP A 53 13.75 -5.87 7.81
C TRP A 53 14.76 -6.58 6.93
N ILE A 54 15.03 -7.86 7.20
CA ILE A 54 15.91 -8.71 6.42
C ILE A 54 15.10 -9.50 5.40
N ILE A 55 15.48 -9.48 4.13
CA ILE A 55 14.87 -10.31 3.09
C ILE A 55 15.37 -11.75 3.17
N HIS A 56 14.45 -12.70 3.26
CA HIS A 56 14.77 -14.14 3.17
C HIS A 56 14.64 -14.68 1.76
N ASN A 57 13.56 -14.30 1.08
CA ASN A 57 13.32 -14.69 -0.31
C ASN A 57 12.29 -13.77 -0.96
N GLN A 58 12.36 -13.64 -2.28
CA GLN A 58 11.54 -12.71 -3.05
C GLN A 58 11.11 -13.28 -4.40
N SER A 59 10.08 -12.68 -4.96
CA SER A 59 9.61 -12.89 -6.34
C SER A 59 9.16 -11.55 -6.90
N SER A 60 8.78 -11.51 -8.18
CA SER A 60 8.18 -10.32 -8.78
C SER A 60 6.89 -9.85 -8.08
N ALA A 61 6.22 -10.73 -7.33
CA ALA A 61 4.94 -10.43 -6.68
C ALA A 61 5.04 -10.21 -5.17
N GLY A 62 6.20 -10.41 -4.54
CA GLY A 62 6.26 -10.30 -3.08
C GLY A 62 7.49 -10.89 -2.41
N MET A 63 7.64 -10.59 -1.12
CA MET A 63 8.82 -10.89 -0.30
C MET A 63 8.45 -11.61 1.00
N MET A 64 9.37 -12.39 1.53
CA MET A 64 9.36 -12.90 2.90
C MET A 64 10.48 -12.21 3.65
N LEU A 65 10.14 -11.65 4.80
CA LEU A 65 11.01 -10.75 5.56
C LEU A 65 11.02 -11.15 7.04
N SER A 66 12.08 -10.81 7.77
CA SER A 66 12.05 -10.88 9.23
C SER A 66 12.72 -9.69 9.90
N ARG A 67 12.35 -9.48 11.17
CA ARG A 67 13.06 -8.59 12.10
C ARG A 67 13.06 -9.22 13.48
N GLU A 68 14.07 -8.91 14.28
CA GLU A 68 13.97 -9.08 15.73
C GLU A 68 13.05 -7.98 16.27
N VAL A 69 12.08 -8.36 17.10
CA VAL A 69 11.13 -7.42 17.67
C VAL A 69 11.62 -6.96 19.02
N ASP A 70 12.09 -5.72 19.09
CA ASP A 70 12.42 -5.05 20.35
C ASP A 70 11.20 -4.31 20.95
N ASP A 71 10.18 -3.99 20.14
CA ASP A 71 9.03 -3.15 20.52
C ASP A 71 7.67 -3.66 20.03
N CYS A 72 6.60 -3.30 20.75
CA CYS A 72 5.22 -3.65 20.45
C CYS A 72 4.61 -2.74 19.36
N HIS A 73 5.13 -2.80 18.13
CA HIS A 73 4.48 -2.15 16.99
C HIS A 73 3.38 -3.08 16.45
N GLN A 74 2.15 -2.61 16.37
CA GLN A 74 1.02 -3.41 15.93
C GLN A 74 1.09 -3.68 14.42
N LEU A 75 1.42 -4.91 14.04
CA LEU A 75 1.36 -5.39 12.66
C LEU A 75 0.03 -6.12 12.44
N ASN A 76 -0.73 -5.75 11.40
CA ASN A 76 -1.97 -6.47 11.07
C ASN A 76 -1.91 -7.05 9.65
N ILE A 77 -2.45 -8.26 9.51
CA ILE A 77 -2.68 -8.87 8.20
C ILE A 77 -3.71 -8.04 7.45
N GLY A 78 -3.43 -7.76 6.18
CA GLY A 78 -4.23 -6.91 5.31
C GLY A 78 -3.75 -5.47 5.26
N ASP A 79 -2.91 -5.01 6.20
CA ASP A 79 -2.44 -3.64 6.18
C ASP A 79 -1.53 -3.33 5.00
N PHE A 80 -1.66 -2.09 4.51
CA PHE A 80 -0.71 -1.53 3.56
C PHE A 80 0.61 -1.22 4.24
N ILE A 81 1.68 -1.59 3.56
CA ILE A 81 3.07 -1.40 3.96
C ILE A 81 3.79 -0.64 2.85
N GLY A 82 4.47 0.44 3.20
CA GLY A 82 5.39 1.13 2.30
C GLY A 82 6.72 0.40 2.28
N VAL A 83 7.23 0.12 1.09
CA VAL A 83 8.47 -0.62 0.88
C VAL A 83 9.51 0.33 0.31
N PHE A 84 10.61 0.52 1.04
CA PHE A 84 11.70 1.41 0.69
C PHE A 84 13.00 0.63 0.57
N ILE A 85 13.42 0.39 -0.68
CA ILE A 85 14.67 -0.29 -1.02
C ILE A 85 15.64 0.79 -1.56
N PRO A 86 16.89 0.84 -1.08
CA PRO A 86 17.86 1.81 -1.58
C PRO A 86 17.96 1.80 -3.11
N GLN A 87 17.97 3.00 -3.72
CA GLN A 87 18.08 3.22 -5.17
C GLN A 87 16.89 2.71 -6.01
N MET A 88 15.83 2.20 -5.39
CA MET A 88 14.58 1.83 -6.06
C MET A 88 13.49 2.84 -5.74
N PRO A 89 12.52 3.06 -6.66
CA PRO A 89 11.32 3.81 -6.33
C PRO A 89 10.56 3.18 -5.14
N PRO A 90 9.96 3.99 -4.25
CA PRO A 90 9.04 3.48 -3.24
C PRO A 90 7.92 2.66 -3.87
N SER A 91 7.52 1.59 -3.20
CA SER A 91 6.39 0.77 -3.62
C SER A 91 5.46 0.51 -2.45
N LEU A 92 4.25 0.07 -2.77
CA LEU A 92 3.25 -0.33 -1.79
C LEU A 92 3.16 -1.85 -1.76
N ALA A 93 2.85 -2.42 -0.61
CA ALA A 93 2.61 -3.83 -0.44
C ALA A 93 1.48 -4.09 0.57
N ILE A 94 0.92 -5.29 0.55
CA ILE A 94 -0.08 -5.74 1.53
C ILE A 94 0.52 -6.87 2.37
N MET A 95 0.38 -6.79 3.69
CA MET A 95 0.75 -7.89 4.59
C MET A 95 -0.22 -9.07 4.41
N ARG A 96 0.29 -10.24 4.05
CA ARG A 96 -0.51 -11.45 3.81
C ARG A 96 -0.49 -12.44 4.96
N TRP A 97 0.62 -12.51 5.69
CA TRP A 97 0.74 -13.30 6.90
C TRP A 97 1.84 -12.73 7.77
N LEU A 98 1.75 -13.03 9.07
CA LEU A 98 2.77 -12.74 10.06
C LEU A 98 2.91 -13.94 11.01
N CYS A 99 4.11 -14.18 11.50
CA CYS A 99 4.41 -15.21 12.49
C CYS A 99 5.52 -14.70 13.40
N THR A 100 5.31 -14.72 14.71
CA THR A 100 6.33 -14.37 15.69
C THR A 100 6.73 -15.64 16.43
N ASN A 101 8.03 -15.93 16.44
CA ASN A 101 8.56 -17.10 17.14
C ASN A 101 8.79 -16.82 18.64
N ASN A 102 9.08 -17.87 19.41
CA ASN A 102 9.32 -17.75 20.86
C ASN A 102 10.62 -17.01 21.22
N HIS A 103 11.47 -16.70 20.23
CA HIS A 103 12.72 -15.98 20.40
C HIS A 103 12.58 -14.47 20.13
N GLY A 104 11.39 -14.00 19.74
CA GLY A 104 11.13 -12.60 19.43
C GLY A 104 11.34 -12.20 17.97
N THR A 105 11.71 -13.15 17.10
CA THR A 105 11.79 -12.89 15.66
C THR A 105 10.38 -12.88 15.07
N THR A 106 10.02 -11.81 14.38
CA THR A 106 8.81 -11.76 13.56
C THR A 106 9.16 -11.94 12.10
N GLU A 107 8.48 -12.87 11.46
CA GLU A 107 8.48 -13.10 10.02
C GLU A 107 7.17 -12.61 9.42
N ILE A 108 7.25 -12.02 8.23
CA ILE A 108 6.08 -11.60 7.46
C ILE A 108 6.20 -12.03 6.01
N GLY A 109 5.04 -12.21 5.38
CA GLY A 109 4.91 -12.26 3.93
C GLY A 109 4.16 -11.04 3.43
N ILE A 110 4.77 -10.33 2.48
CA ILE A 110 4.15 -9.18 1.81
C ILE A 110 3.95 -9.47 0.32
N GLU A 111 2.85 -8.96 -0.22
CA GLU A 111 2.55 -8.97 -1.65
C GLU A 111 2.67 -7.55 -2.20
N ILE A 112 3.44 -7.36 -3.28
CA ILE A 112 3.61 -6.05 -3.91
C ILE A 112 2.28 -5.62 -4.53
N TYR A 113 1.86 -4.42 -4.14
CA TYR A 113 0.70 -3.76 -4.69
C TYR A 113 1.13 -2.89 -5.88
N PRO A 114 0.47 -3.01 -7.05
CA PRO A 114 0.92 -2.33 -8.25
C PRO A 114 0.78 -0.80 -8.18
N GLY A 115 1.63 -0.12 -8.95
CA GLY A 115 1.66 1.34 -9.07
C GLY A 115 2.63 2.02 -8.11
N LEU A 116 2.88 3.31 -8.37
CA LEU A 116 3.73 4.16 -7.53
C LEU A 116 2.84 5.03 -6.64
N PRO A 117 2.93 4.89 -5.30
CA PRO A 117 2.11 5.69 -4.40
C PRO A 117 2.62 7.13 -4.34
N ILE A 118 1.70 8.08 -4.29
CA ILE A 118 1.96 9.50 -4.07
C ILE A 118 1.29 9.91 -2.77
N ALA A 119 2.03 10.52 -1.85
CA ALA A 119 1.44 11.08 -0.64
C ALA A 119 0.56 12.29 -0.99
N ILE A 120 -0.64 12.31 -0.42
CA ILE A 120 -1.57 13.42 -0.53
C ILE A 120 -2.14 13.76 0.84
N THR A 121 -2.60 14.99 0.99
CA THR A 121 -3.52 15.35 2.06
C THR A 121 -4.87 15.71 1.47
N ALA A 122 -5.93 15.40 2.19
CA ALA A 122 -7.30 15.69 1.82
C ALA A 122 -8.00 16.47 2.93
N ARG A 123 -8.91 17.37 2.55
CA ARG A 123 -9.85 18.02 3.48
C ARG A 123 -11.25 17.89 2.94
N SER A 124 -12.19 17.56 3.82
CA SER A 124 -13.62 17.63 3.51
C SER A 124 -14.01 19.06 3.17
N GLU A 125 -14.95 19.24 2.25
CA GLU A 125 -15.61 20.53 2.07
C GLU A 125 -16.21 21.02 3.41
N GLY A 126 -15.90 22.26 3.80
CA GLY A 126 -16.31 22.85 5.08
C GLY A 126 -15.63 22.27 6.34
N GLY A 127 -14.74 21.27 6.21
CA GLY A 127 -14.02 20.67 7.32
C GLY A 127 -12.60 21.22 7.51
N SER A 128 -12.10 21.19 8.75
CA SER A 128 -10.72 21.57 9.09
C SER A 128 -9.77 20.37 9.26
N GLU A 129 -10.32 19.16 9.38
CA GLU A 129 -9.54 17.94 9.57
C GLU A 129 -8.72 17.62 8.32
N ILE A 130 -7.43 17.36 8.52
CA ILE A 130 -6.49 16.92 7.49
C ILE A 130 -6.46 15.40 7.50
N ILE A 131 -6.85 14.81 6.38
CA ILE A 131 -6.78 13.37 6.15
C ILE A 131 -5.51 13.09 5.36
N GLN A 132 -4.59 12.32 5.92
CA GLN A 132 -3.45 11.79 5.18
C GLN A 132 -3.92 10.64 4.29
N GLY A 133 -3.35 10.54 3.09
CA GLY A 133 -3.69 9.48 2.16
C GLY A 133 -2.62 9.21 1.12
N LEU A 134 -2.86 8.16 0.35
CA LEU A 134 -2.04 7.75 -0.78
C LEU A 134 -2.91 7.81 -2.04
N LEU A 135 -2.42 8.52 -3.05
CA LEU A 135 -2.93 8.44 -4.41
C LEU A 135 -2.14 7.39 -5.18
N LEU A 136 -2.85 6.45 -5.77
CA LEU A 136 -2.30 5.58 -6.81
C LEU A 136 -2.83 6.10 -8.15
N PRO A 137 -1.95 6.68 -8.99
CA PRO A 137 -2.36 7.22 -10.29
C PRO A 137 -2.90 6.14 -11.23
N GLU A 138 -3.62 6.58 -12.26
CA GLU A 138 -3.93 5.72 -13.40
C GLU A 138 -2.63 5.31 -14.09
N ASP A 139 -2.46 4.00 -14.32
CA ASP A 139 -1.40 3.46 -15.15
C ASP A 139 -2.00 2.53 -16.21
N ARG A 140 -1.93 2.98 -17.47
CA ARG A 140 -2.49 2.27 -18.62
C ARG A 140 -1.71 1.02 -18.99
N ASN A 141 -0.43 0.95 -18.68
CA ASN A 141 0.41 -0.21 -19.02
C ASN A 141 -0.03 -1.45 -18.22
N ILE A 142 -0.44 -1.24 -16.98
CA ILE A 142 -0.94 -2.28 -16.07
C ILE A 142 -2.46 -2.27 -15.91
N ARG A 143 -3.18 -1.45 -16.70
CA ARG A 143 -4.64 -1.28 -16.64
C ARG A 143 -5.15 -0.92 -15.24
N GLN A 144 -4.35 -0.17 -14.50
CA GLN A 144 -4.68 0.32 -13.18
C GLN A 144 -5.43 1.65 -13.32
N PRO A 145 -6.66 1.76 -12.80
CA PRO A 145 -7.34 3.05 -12.68
C PRO A 145 -6.85 3.82 -11.45
N SER A 146 -7.13 5.12 -11.37
CA SER A 146 -6.81 5.89 -10.17
C SER A 146 -7.71 5.54 -8.98
N TYR A 147 -7.13 5.55 -7.78
CA TYR A 147 -7.84 5.43 -6.51
C TYR A 147 -7.06 6.08 -5.38
N LEU A 148 -7.79 6.47 -4.33
CA LEU A 148 -7.23 6.93 -3.07
C LEU A 148 -7.28 5.81 -2.04
N ILE A 149 -6.27 5.80 -1.18
CA ILE A 149 -6.20 4.98 0.04
C ILE A 149 -6.04 5.95 1.20
N VAL A 150 -6.91 5.84 2.21
CA VAL A 150 -6.93 6.69 3.40
C VAL A 150 -7.19 5.84 4.63
N GLU A 151 -6.91 6.39 5.80
CA GLU A 151 -7.37 5.77 7.05
C GLU A 151 -8.90 5.69 7.13
N LYS A 152 -9.37 4.80 7.99
CA LYS A 152 -10.80 4.54 8.19
C LYS A 152 -11.59 5.83 8.47
N GLY A 153 -12.71 6.03 7.76
CA GLY A 153 -13.58 7.20 7.91
C GLY A 153 -13.27 8.33 6.92
N GLY A 154 -12.26 8.16 6.07
CA GLY A 154 -11.98 9.09 4.98
C GLY A 154 -12.97 9.00 3.82
N TYR A 155 -13.61 7.84 3.61
CA TYR A 155 -14.58 7.62 2.54
C TYR A 155 -16.04 7.83 2.99
N SER A 156 -16.79 8.55 2.16
CA SER A 156 -18.24 8.39 2.04
C SER A 156 -18.67 8.67 0.61
N THR A 157 -19.75 8.03 0.15
CA THR A 157 -20.24 8.21 -1.22
C THR A 157 -20.55 9.68 -1.50
N ASN A 158 -20.07 10.20 -2.63
CA ASN A 158 -20.19 11.60 -3.06
C ASN A 158 -19.52 12.62 -2.13
N ARG A 159 -18.66 12.20 -1.18
CA ARG A 159 -17.87 13.14 -0.38
C ARG A 159 -16.99 13.98 -1.29
N ILE A 160 -17.07 15.29 -1.13
CA ILE A 160 -16.19 16.24 -1.80
C ILE A 160 -14.94 16.42 -0.95
N LEU A 161 -13.78 16.20 -1.57
CA LEU A 161 -12.47 16.35 -0.92
C LEU A 161 -11.61 17.33 -1.72
N HIS A 162 -10.99 18.26 -1.02
CA HIS A 162 -9.92 19.10 -1.54
C HIS A 162 -8.60 18.40 -1.30
N ILE A 163 -7.95 17.97 -2.37
CA ILE A 163 -6.69 17.24 -2.37
C ILE A 163 -5.54 18.22 -2.54
N THR A 164 -4.50 18.04 -1.73
CA THR A 164 -3.19 18.66 -1.91
C THR A 164 -2.17 17.56 -2.20
N GLU A 165 -1.54 17.65 -3.36
CA GLU A 165 -0.51 16.75 -3.88
C GLU A 165 0.75 17.57 -4.15
N GLY A 166 1.67 17.62 -3.18
CA GLY A 166 2.80 18.56 -3.21
C GLY A 166 2.31 20.00 -3.31
N GLU A 167 2.68 20.69 -4.39
CA GLU A 167 2.25 22.07 -4.68
C GLU A 167 0.90 22.15 -5.43
N ASN A 168 0.36 21.02 -5.90
CA ASN A 168 -0.87 20.98 -6.67
C ASN A 168 -2.08 20.82 -5.76
N GLY A 169 -3.14 21.59 -6.02
CA GLY A 169 -4.43 21.48 -5.35
C GLY A 169 -5.55 21.19 -6.33
N TYR A 170 -6.44 20.25 -6.02
CA TYR A 170 -7.62 19.95 -6.83
C TYR A 170 -8.77 19.39 -6.00
N THR A 171 -9.98 19.45 -6.56
CA THR A 171 -11.18 18.91 -5.91
C THR A 171 -11.62 17.61 -6.55
N ILE A 172 -12.00 16.64 -5.72
CA ILE A 172 -12.54 15.35 -6.16
C ILE A 172 -13.89 15.07 -5.49
N SER A 173 -14.67 14.18 -6.08
CA SER A 173 -15.79 13.50 -5.43
C SER A 173 -15.52 12.00 -5.34
N ALA A 174 -15.66 11.42 -4.14
CA ALA A 174 -15.57 9.99 -3.93
C ALA A 174 -16.76 9.27 -4.59
N THR A 175 -16.51 8.16 -5.30
CA THR A 175 -17.52 7.50 -6.14
C THR A 175 -17.88 6.10 -5.65
N SER A 176 -16.91 5.21 -5.49
CA SER A 176 -17.17 3.83 -5.08
C SER A 176 -16.03 3.29 -4.23
N LEU A 177 -16.39 2.61 -3.14
CA LEU A 177 -15.48 1.83 -2.33
C LEU A 177 -14.98 0.61 -3.11
N ILE A 178 -13.66 0.42 -3.15
CA ILE A 178 -12.99 -0.73 -3.74
C ILE A 178 -12.74 -1.77 -2.66
N ASP A 179 -12.15 -1.33 -1.54
CA ASP A 179 -11.78 -2.18 -0.43
C ASP A 179 -11.92 -1.43 0.89
N ASN A 180 -12.15 -2.18 1.96
CA ASN A 180 -12.45 -1.65 3.26
C ASN A 180 -12.02 -2.61 4.36
N THR A 181 -10.99 -2.25 5.11
CA THR A 181 -10.48 -3.04 6.23
C THR A 181 -10.81 -2.35 7.54
N PHE A 182 -10.21 -2.82 8.64
CA PHE A 182 -10.28 -2.11 9.92
C PHE A 182 -9.50 -0.79 9.88
N ASN A 183 -8.37 -0.76 9.15
CA ASN A 183 -7.40 0.35 9.20
C ASN A 183 -7.50 1.32 8.02
N TYR A 184 -7.97 0.88 6.85
CA TYR A 184 -8.02 1.74 5.67
C TYR A 184 -9.28 1.58 4.83
N GLU A 185 -9.50 2.58 3.99
CA GLU A 185 -10.49 2.60 2.92
C GLU A 185 -9.81 2.90 1.60
N GLN A 186 -10.07 2.07 0.59
CA GLN A 186 -9.61 2.29 -0.78
C GLN A 186 -10.81 2.61 -1.66
N PHE A 187 -10.79 3.72 -2.40
CA PHE A 187 -11.95 4.13 -3.19
C PHE A 187 -11.58 4.86 -4.49
N ARG A 188 -12.51 4.79 -5.45
CA ARG A 188 -12.46 5.54 -6.72
C ARG A 188 -13.00 6.94 -6.52
N PHE A 189 -12.54 7.86 -7.35
CA PHE A 189 -13.01 9.25 -7.33
C PHE A 189 -13.12 9.83 -8.74
N LYS A 190 -13.76 11.01 -8.83
CA LYS A 190 -13.77 11.86 -10.03
C LYS A 190 -13.20 13.22 -9.69
N ILE A 191 -12.34 13.74 -10.56
CA ILE A 191 -11.82 15.12 -10.44
C ILE A 191 -12.88 16.08 -10.98
N HIS A 192 -13.05 17.23 -10.34
CA HIS A 192 -13.93 18.30 -10.82
C HIS A 192 -13.17 19.21 -11.80
N ASP A 193 -13.72 19.39 -13.01
CA ASP A 193 -13.12 20.25 -14.03
C ASP A 193 -13.08 21.72 -13.58
N GLY A 194 -11.89 22.35 -13.70
CA GLY A 194 -11.66 23.75 -13.33
C GLY A 194 -10.48 23.98 -12.38
N THR A 195 -9.92 22.92 -11.78
CA THR A 195 -8.67 22.99 -11.00
C THR A 195 -7.48 22.62 -11.88
N LYS A 196 -6.43 23.46 -11.89
CA LYS A 196 -5.25 23.27 -12.74
C LYS A 196 -4.48 22.02 -12.28
N HIS A 197 -4.69 20.91 -12.97
CA HIS A 197 -3.97 19.67 -12.71
C HIS A 197 -2.82 19.52 -13.72
N LYS A 198 -1.58 19.40 -13.22
CA LYS A 198 -0.47 18.81 -13.99
C LYS A 198 -0.23 17.42 -13.42
N ILE A 199 -0.88 16.42 -13.99
CA ILE A 199 -0.48 15.02 -13.77
C ILE A 199 0.96 14.91 -14.27
N ALA A 200 1.86 14.41 -13.43
CA ALA A 200 3.19 14.01 -13.86
C ALA A 200 3.03 12.88 -14.88
N GLN A 201 2.98 13.25 -16.17
CA GLN A 201 3.13 12.29 -17.25
C GLN A 201 4.52 11.70 -17.14
N SER A 202 4.59 10.40 -16.92
CA SER A 202 5.83 9.62 -16.98
C SER A 202 6.55 9.95 -18.29
N GLN A 203 7.69 10.64 -18.19
CA GLN A 203 8.51 10.97 -19.35
C GLN A 203 9.12 9.69 -19.90
N ASN A 204 8.46 9.09 -20.89
CA ASN A 204 9.17 8.33 -21.91
C ASN A 204 9.81 9.33 -22.86
N LYS A 205 11.10 9.62 -22.64
CA LYS A 205 11.97 10.07 -23.72
C LYS A 205 13.21 9.20 -23.73
N GLN A 206 13.17 8.23 -24.65
CA GLN A 206 14.33 7.54 -25.17
C GLN A 206 15.46 8.54 -25.45
N ILE A 207 16.64 8.29 -24.88
CA ILE A 207 17.94 8.34 -25.57
C ILE A 207 18.75 7.17 -25.02
#